data_AF-A0A536H5G3-F1
#
_entry.id   AF-A0A536H5G3-F1
#
_cell.length_a   1.000
_cell.length_b   1.000
_cell.length_c   1.000
_cell.angle_alpha   90.00
_cell.angle_beta   90.00
_cell.angle_gamma   90.00
#
_symmetry.space_group_name_H-M   'P 1'
#
loop_
_entity.id
_entity.type
_entity.pdbx_description
1 polymer ?
#
loop_
_entity_poly.entity_id
_entity_poly.type
_entity_poly.pdbx_seq_one_letter_code
_entity_poly.pdbx_strand_id
1 'polypeptide(L)'
;MGRLRRPPSAIRRNISNGGYPLNNHHIDPKLPIRRSLRLPSYDYSSKGAYFVTICQQDRQPILKQPELSKILEETWNALPQRFSSVTLDLFITMPDHIHFILWLHPNRESHPALGNVVGAYKSLTARAALKHLRMQGQISAKHFWQRDYYEHVIRNEEDLNLTREYIVNNPLKALLLQEQRHEERKRHGG
;
A
#
# COMPACT_ATOMS: atom_id res chain seq x y z
N MET A 1 -42.06 6.83 61.16
CA MET A 1 -42.12 6.09 59.88
C MET A 1 -42.85 6.98 58.87
N GLY A 2 -42.32 7.50 57.78
CA GLY A 2 -41.08 7.33 57.02
C GLY A 2 -41.44 7.73 55.59
N ARG A 3 -41.32 9.02 55.23
CA ARG A 3 -41.66 9.57 53.90
C ARG A 3 -40.55 9.24 52.90
N LEU A 4 -40.90 8.76 51.71
CA LEU A 4 -40.02 8.82 50.53
C LEU A 4 -40.65 9.63 49.40
N ARG A 5 -39.75 10.33 48.71
CA ARG A 5 -39.96 11.48 47.82
C ARG A 5 -40.26 11.06 46.38
N ARG A 6 -40.97 11.96 45.70
CA ARG A 6 -41.34 11.98 44.26
C ARG A 6 -40.10 12.01 43.34
N PRO A 7 -40.26 11.57 42.07
CA PRO A 7 -39.61 12.21 40.94
C PRO A 7 -40.60 13.10 40.14
N PRO A 8 -40.19 14.27 39.60
CA PRO A 8 -40.97 15.06 38.63
C PRO A 8 -40.76 14.54 37.20
N SER A 9 -41.82 14.17 36.47
CA SER A 9 -42.54 14.97 35.45
C SER A 9 -41.66 15.50 34.29
N ALA A 10 -41.72 14.88 33.09
CA ALA A 10 -42.58 15.26 31.94
C ALA A 10 -41.90 16.37 31.08
N ILE A 11 -41.88 16.47 29.74
CA ILE A 11 -42.86 16.28 28.65
C ILE A 11 -42.11 16.20 27.30
N ARG A 12 -42.72 15.50 26.34
CA ARG A 12 -42.40 15.36 24.89
C ARG A 12 -42.11 16.69 24.15
N ARG A 13 -41.23 16.65 23.14
CA ARG A 13 -41.57 16.69 21.69
C ARG A 13 -40.36 16.87 20.75
N ASN A 14 -40.51 16.22 19.60
CA ASN A 14 -40.07 16.57 18.25
C ASN A 14 -38.66 16.25 17.73
N ILE A 15 -38.73 15.68 16.53
CA ILE A 15 -37.72 15.20 15.60
C ILE A 15 -37.38 16.36 14.67
N SER A 16 -36.10 16.62 14.41
CA SER A 16 -35.50 16.77 13.06
C SER A 16 -34.16 17.51 13.08
N ASN A 17 -33.29 17.02 12.18
CA ASN A 17 -32.14 17.67 11.56
C ASN A 17 -30.78 17.66 12.29
N GLY A 18 -29.93 16.75 11.81
CA GLY A 18 -28.82 17.17 10.95
C GLY A 18 -27.52 17.54 11.66
N GLY A 19 -26.68 16.55 11.90
CA GLY A 19 -25.29 16.74 12.29
C GLY A 19 -24.77 15.47 12.96
N TYR A 20 -24.26 14.52 12.18
CA TYR A 20 -23.47 13.45 12.75
C TYR A 20 -22.17 14.07 13.28
N PRO A 21 -21.91 14.03 14.60
CA PRO A 21 -20.67 14.53 15.14
C PRO A 21 -19.53 13.67 14.59
N LEU A 22 -18.47 14.33 14.12
CA LEU A 22 -17.19 13.71 13.83
C LEU A 22 -16.68 13.05 15.11
N ASN A 23 -16.96 11.76 15.27
CA ASN A 23 -16.39 10.99 16.35
C ASN A 23 -14.91 10.79 16.06
N ASN A 24 -14.09 11.31 16.97
CA ASN A 24 -12.72 10.90 17.23
C ASN A 24 -12.66 9.38 17.36
N HIS A 25 -12.50 8.67 16.25
CA HIS A 25 -11.95 7.32 16.29
C HIS A 25 -10.45 7.46 16.49
N HIS A 26 -10.05 7.20 17.72
CA HIS A 26 -8.69 6.84 18.08
C HIS A 26 -8.29 5.66 17.17
N ILE A 27 -7.57 5.93 16.08
CA ILE A 27 -7.04 4.89 15.20
C ILE A 27 -5.91 4.22 15.98
N ASP A 28 -6.27 3.18 16.72
CA ASP A 28 -5.34 2.31 17.42
C ASP A 28 -4.42 1.66 16.36
N PRO A 29 -3.12 2.00 16.28
CA PRO A 29 -2.28 1.67 15.13
C PRO A 29 -1.72 0.26 15.28
N LYS A 30 -2.57 -0.75 15.43
CA LYS A 30 -2.15 -2.14 15.28
C LYS A 30 -2.18 -2.50 13.80
N LEU A 31 -1.16 -2.08 13.06
CA LEU A 31 -0.74 -2.86 11.90
C LEU A 31 -0.34 -4.24 12.43
N PRO A 32 -1.01 -5.34 12.04
CA PRO A 32 -0.59 -6.65 12.50
C PRO A 32 0.79 -6.98 11.92
N ILE A 33 1.71 -7.15 12.85
CA ILE A 33 2.95 -7.94 12.84
C ILE A 33 3.28 -8.63 11.51
N ARG A 34 4.45 -8.27 10.97
CA ARG A 34 5.11 -8.89 9.81
C ARG A 34 5.11 -10.42 9.91
N ARG A 35 4.29 -11.09 9.10
CA ARG A 35 4.45 -12.51 8.76
C ARG A 35 4.35 -12.65 7.25
N SER A 36 5.41 -13.15 6.62
CA SER A 36 5.23 -13.84 5.35
C SER A 36 4.48 -15.13 5.68
N LEU A 37 3.16 -15.12 5.48
CA LEU A 37 2.34 -16.31 5.57
C LEU A 37 2.24 -16.87 4.15
N ARG A 38 3.32 -17.51 3.66
CA ARG A 38 3.09 -18.54 2.64
C ARG A 38 2.24 -19.61 3.32
N LEU A 39 0.93 -19.57 3.09
CA LEU A 39 0.00 -20.55 3.60
C LEU A 39 0.34 -21.88 2.91
N PRO A 40 0.77 -22.92 3.65
CA PRO A 40 0.89 -24.24 3.07
C PRO A 40 -0.51 -24.65 2.59
N SER A 41 -0.65 -25.01 1.32
CA SER A 41 -1.90 -25.38 0.61
C SER A 41 -2.75 -24.27 -0.03
N TYR A 42 -2.27 -23.03 -0.17
CA TYR A 42 -2.97 -22.03 -0.99
C TYR A 42 -2.52 -22.08 -2.46
N ASP A 43 -3.46 -22.17 -3.38
CA ASP A 43 -3.18 -22.12 -4.81
C ASP A 43 -2.90 -20.69 -5.24
N TYR A 44 -1.62 -20.34 -5.41
CA TYR A 44 -1.17 -19.01 -5.84
C TYR A 44 -1.48 -18.71 -7.32
N SER A 45 -2.22 -19.59 -8.02
CA SER A 45 -2.95 -19.26 -9.24
C SER A 45 -4.32 -18.59 -8.97
N SER A 46 -4.68 -18.36 -7.69
CA SER A 46 -6.00 -17.89 -7.31
C SER A 46 -6.35 -16.56 -7.97
N LYS A 47 -7.53 -16.51 -8.56
CA LYS A 47 -8.10 -15.27 -9.09
C LYS A 47 -8.42 -14.35 -7.92
N GLY A 48 -8.30 -13.05 -8.12
CA GLY A 48 -8.61 -12.07 -7.07
C GLY A 48 -7.63 -10.91 -7.00
N ALA A 49 -7.80 -10.09 -5.98
CA ALA A 49 -6.98 -8.91 -5.75
C ALA A 49 -5.77 -9.22 -4.88
N TYR A 50 -4.65 -8.59 -5.22
CA TYR A 50 -3.37 -8.76 -4.54
C TYR A 50 -2.75 -7.41 -4.25
N PHE A 51 -2.41 -7.19 -2.99
CA PHE A 51 -1.53 -6.12 -2.59
C PHE A 51 -0.07 -6.57 -2.66
N VAL A 52 0.79 -5.73 -3.23
CA VAL A 52 2.20 -6.02 -3.41
C VAL A 52 3.05 -4.84 -2.97
N THR A 53 4.19 -5.14 -2.35
CA THR A 53 5.25 -4.16 -2.07
C THR A 53 6.58 -4.62 -2.64
N ILE A 54 7.21 -3.76 -3.44
CA ILE A 54 8.54 -4.01 -4.03
C ILE A 54 9.49 -2.94 -3.51
N CYS A 55 10.58 -3.36 -2.86
CA CYS A 55 11.56 -2.45 -2.28
C CYS A 55 12.77 -2.30 -3.20
N GLN A 56 13.23 -1.06 -3.34
CA GLN A 56 14.48 -0.71 -4.02
C GLN A 56 15.66 -1.36 -3.28
N GLN A 57 16.68 -1.76 -4.04
CA GLN A 57 17.88 -2.40 -3.51
C GLN A 57 18.60 -1.48 -2.51
N ASP A 58 18.77 -1.96 -1.28
CA ASP A 58 19.35 -1.20 -0.16
C ASP A 58 18.48 -0.05 0.36
N ARG A 59 17.20 0.01 -0.04
CA ARG A 59 16.22 1.01 0.41
C ARG A 59 16.67 2.47 0.23
N GLN A 60 17.39 2.73 -0.85
CA GLN A 60 17.78 4.08 -1.24
C GLN A 60 16.55 4.87 -1.71
N PRO A 61 16.42 6.15 -1.31
CA PRO A 61 15.25 6.98 -1.62
C PRO A 61 15.25 7.53 -3.07
N ILE A 62 15.75 6.74 -4.03
CA ILE A 62 15.97 7.19 -5.42
C ILE A 62 14.70 7.15 -6.27
N LEU A 63 13.66 6.43 -5.86
CA LEU A 63 12.45 6.30 -6.68
C LEU A 63 11.66 7.59 -6.80
N LYS A 64 11.96 8.62 -5.98
CA LYS A 64 11.39 9.97 -6.11
C LYS A 64 11.93 10.76 -7.32
N GLN A 65 13.00 10.30 -7.97
CA GLN A 65 13.51 10.95 -9.17
C GLN A 65 12.42 10.92 -10.26
N PRO A 66 12.03 12.05 -10.86
CA PRO A 66 10.89 12.12 -11.78
C PRO A 66 10.95 11.10 -12.91
N GLU A 67 12.13 10.89 -13.49
CA GLU A 67 12.35 9.96 -14.59
C GLU A 67 12.19 8.51 -14.14
N LEU A 68 12.61 8.18 -12.92
CA LEU A 68 12.40 6.85 -12.35
C LEU A 68 10.93 6.63 -12.04
N SER A 69 10.25 7.56 -11.36
CA SER A 69 8.81 7.48 -11.12
C SER A 69 8.04 7.26 -12.42
N LYS A 70 8.37 8.02 -13.47
CA LYS A 70 7.77 7.89 -14.79
C LYS A 70 7.96 6.49 -15.39
N ILE A 71 9.18 5.94 -15.34
CA ILE A 71 9.46 4.56 -15.79
C ILE A 71 8.58 3.55 -15.04
N LEU A 72 8.41 3.72 -13.73
CA LEU A 72 7.61 2.82 -12.90
C LEU A 72 6.13 2.87 -13.26
N GLU A 73 5.59 4.08 -13.42
CA GLU A 73 4.18 4.33 -13.76
C GLU A 73 3.84 3.89 -15.19
N GLU A 74 4.67 4.22 -16.17
CA GLU A 74 4.47 3.80 -17.56
C GLU A 74 4.52 2.27 -17.68
N THR A 75 5.46 1.62 -16.99
CA THR A 75 5.55 0.15 -16.99
C THR A 75 4.32 -0.47 -16.32
N TRP A 76 3.81 0.16 -15.26
CA TRP A 76 2.60 -0.30 -14.56
C TRP A 76 1.39 -0.25 -15.48
N ASN A 77 1.16 0.90 -16.12
CA ASN A 77 0.05 1.12 -17.05
C ASN A 77 0.11 0.22 -18.30
N ALA A 78 1.31 -0.21 -18.69
CA ALA A 78 1.50 -1.14 -19.80
C ALA A 78 1.27 -2.62 -19.44
N LEU A 79 1.16 -2.98 -18.15
CA LEU A 79 1.02 -4.38 -17.74
C LEU A 79 -0.18 -5.10 -18.39
N PRO A 80 -1.40 -4.50 -18.50
CA PRO A 80 -2.54 -5.17 -19.11
C PRO A 80 -2.33 -5.51 -20.60
N GLN A 81 -1.47 -4.76 -21.30
CA GLN A 81 -1.13 -5.05 -22.70
C GLN A 81 -0.32 -6.35 -22.83
N ARG A 82 0.48 -6.67 -21.82
CA ARG A 82 1.28 -7.90 -21.75
C ARG A 82 0.52 -9.06 -21.09
N PHE A 83 -0.34 -8.75 -20.14
CA PHE A 83 -1.12 -9.71 -19.37
C PHE A 83 -2.59 -9.30 -19.39
N SER A 84 -3.34 -9.78 -20.40
CA SER A 84 -4.74 -9.43 -20.60
C SER A 84 -5.67 -9.87 -19.45
N SER A 85 -5.21 -10.76 -18.58
CA SER A 85 -5.90 -11.19 -17.36
C SER A 85 -5.65 -10.29 -16.15
N VAL A 86 -4.92 -9.18 -16.30
CA VAL A 86 -4.57 -8.26 -15.22
C VAL A 86 -5.39 -6.98 -15.33
N THR A 87 -6.00 -6.57 -14.22
CA THR A 87 -6.57 -5.23 -14.05
C THR A 87 -5.81 -4.48 -12.95
N LEU A 88 -5.56 -3.21 -13.19
CA LEU A 88 -4.81 -2.34 -12.29
C LEU A 88 -5.76 -1.63 -11.32
N ASP A 89 -5.29 -1.45 -10.09
CA ASP A 89 -5.96 -0.65 -9.06
C ASP A 89 -4.93 0.38 -8.55
N LEU A 90 -4.94 0.73 -7.27
CA LEU A 90 -4.01 1.71 -6.71
C LEU A 90 -2.54 1.34 -6.94
N PHE A 91 -1.74 2.36 -7.24
CA PHE A 91 -0.29 2.30 -7.36
C PHE A 91 0.30 3.56 -6.74
N ILE A 92 1.30 3.42 -5.89
CA ILE A 92 2.02 4.57 -5.33
C ILE A 92 3.51 4.30 -5.24
N THR A 93 4.28 5.33 -5.62
CA THR A 93 5.73 5.34 -5.49
C THR A 93 6.12 6.03 -4.19
N MET A 94 6.69 5.24 -3.28
CA MET A 94 7.38 5.74 -2.10
C MET A 94 8.86 5.96 -2.47
N PRO A 95 9.63 6.76 -1.71
CA PRO A 95 11.03 7.04 -2.06
C PRO A 95 11.91 5.80 -2.29
N ASP A 96 11.72 4.74 -1.51
CA ASP A 96 12.55 3.53 -1.54
C ASP A 96 11.77 2.24 -1.86
N HIS A 97 10.46 2.33 -2.12
CA HIS A 97 9.63 1.18 -2.46
C HIS A 97 8.38 1.61 -3.22
N ILE A 98 7.67 0.64 -3.78
CA ILE A 98 6.36 0.86 -4.39
C ILE A 98 5.33 -0.03 -3.73
N HIS A 99 4.09 0.44 -3.71
CA HIS A 99 2.92 -0.30 -3.28
C HIS A 99 1.91 -0.31 -4.42
N PHE A 100 1.31 -1.46 -4.70
CA PHE A 100 0.20 -1.52 -5.64
C PHE A 100 -0.77 -2.63 -5.34
N ILE A 101 -1.99 -2.47 -5.86
CA ILE A 101 -3.02 -3.50 -5.93
C ILE A 101 -3.23 -3.85 -7.40
N LEU A 102 -3.23 -5.14 -7.72
CA LEU A 102 -3.69 -5.65 -9.01
C LEU A 102 -4.70 -6.77 -8.82
N TRP A 103 -5.51 -6.97 -9.85
CA TRP A 103 -6.49 -8.04 -9.95
C TRP A 103 -6.03 -9.06 -10.99
N LEU A 104 -6.06 -10.33 -10.61
CA LEU A 104 -5.88 -11.46 -11.53
C LEU A 104 -7.24 -12.08 -11.85
N HIS A 105 -7.59 -12.07 -13.13
CA HIS A 105 -8.84 -12.62 -13.63
C HIS A 105 -8.62 -13.99 -14.31
N PRO A 106 -9.66 -14.84 -14.37
CA PRO A 106 -9.64 -15.99 -15.26
C PRO A 106 -9.43 -15.55 -16.71
N ASN A 107 -8.48 -16.18 -17.41
CA ASN A 107 -8.36 -16.07 -18.85
C ASN A 107 -8.06 -17.46 -19.42
N ARG A 108 -8.87 -17.89 -20.40
CA ARG A 108 -8.80 -19.23 -21.00
C ARG A 108 -7.50 -19.50 -21.76
N GLU A 109 -6.81 -18.46 -22.18
CA GLU A 109 -5.58 -18.55 -22.99
C GLU A 109 -4.30 -18.42 -22.16
N SER A 110 -4.38 -17.81 -20.98
CA SER A 110 -3.22 -17.54 -20.12
C SER A 110 -3.62 -17.33 -18.66
N HIS A 111 -2.98 -18.05 -17.76
CA HIS A 111 -3.17 -17.92 -16.31
C HIS A 111 -1.85 -17.52 -15.66
N PRO A 112 -1.41 -16.26 -15.80
CA PRO A 112 -0.17 -15.83 -15.17
C PRO A 112 -0.35 -15.86 -13.64
N ALA A 113 0.54 -16.57 -12.96
CA ALA A 113 0.64 -16.44 -11.51
C ALA A 113 1.13 -15.03 -11.15
N LEU A 114 0.81 -14.56 -9.94
CA LEU A 114 1.23 -13.24 -9.47
C LEU A 114 2.75 -13.02 -9.66
N GLY A 115 3.55 -14.05 -9.33
CA GLY A 115 5.00 -14.00 -9.48
C GLY A 115 5.46 -13.78 -10.93
N ASN A 116 4.71 -14.22 -11.94
CA ASN A 116 5.03 -13.95 -13.35
C ASN A 116 4.85 -12.47 -13.68
N VAL A 117 3.75 -11.86 -13.22
CA VAL A 117 3.44 -10.45 -13.43
C VAL A 117 4.45 -9.57 -12.68
N VAL A 118 4.68 -9.84 -11.40
CA VAL A 118 5.64 -9.10 -10.57
C VAL A 118 7.07 -9.26 -11.09
N GLY A 119 7.46 -10.47 -11.50
CA GLY A 119 8.77 -10.72 -12.09
C GLY A 119 8.99 -9.95 -13.40
N ALA A 120 7.99 -9.92 -14.28
CA ALA A 120 8.02 -9.14 -15.50
C ALA A 120 8.14 -7.63 -15.20
N TYR A 121 7.32 -7.11 -14.28
CA TYR A 121 7.36 -5.72 -13.85
C TYR A 121 8.74 -5.33 -13.31
N LYS A 122 9.28 -6.11 -12.36
CA LYS A 122 10.62 -5.89 -11.77
C LYS A 122 11.71 -5.90 -12.84
N SER A 123 11.64 -6.83 -13.79
CA SER A 123 12.64 -6.95 -14.85
C SER A 123 12.58 -5.74 -15.80
N LEU A 124 11.40 -5.32 -16.23
CA LEU A 124 11.24 -4.19 -17.17
C LEU A 124 11.71 -2.88 -16.52
N THR A 125 11.21 -2.58 -15.33
CA THR A 125 11.58 -1.38 -14.58
C THR A 125 13.06 -1.34 -14.22
N ALA A 126 13.64 -2.46 -13.74
CA ALA A 126 15.06 -2.50 -13.40
C ALA A 126 15.95 -2.23 -14.62
N ARG A 127 15.62 -2.79 -15.80
CA ARG A 127 16.41 -2.54 -17.02
C ARG A 127 16.36 -1.07 -17.43
N ALA A 128 15.17 -0.48 -17.47
CA ALA A 128 15.00 0.92 -17.84
C ALA A 128 15.66 1.87 -16.83
N ALA A 129 15.43 1.65 -15.53
CA ALA A 129 15.99 2.46 -14.46
C ALA A 129 17.52 2.39 -14.41
N LEU A 130 18.12 1.18 -14.47
CA LEU A 130 19.58 1.03 -14.48
C LEU A 130 20.21 1.65 -15.73
N LYS A 131 19.55 1.56 -16.89
CA LYS A 131 20.00 2.26 -18.10
C LYS A 131 20.00 3.78 -17.88
N HIS A 132 18.91 4.33 -17.34
CA HIS A 132 18.81 5.76 -17.03
C HIS A 132 19.92 6.22 -16.08
N LEU A 133 20.08 5.53 -14.94
CA LEU A 133 21.10 5.87 -13.93
C LEU A 133 22.51 5.85 -14.51
N ARG A 134 22.84 4.85 -15.35
CA ARG A 134 24.14 4.77 -16.04
C ARG A 134 24.36 5.93 -17.00
N MET A 135 23.34 6.34 -17.75
CA MET A 135 23.44 7.50 -18.67
C MET A 135 23.68 8.81 -17.90
N GLN A 136 23.22 8.90 -16.66
CA GLN A 136 23.47 10.03 -15.77
C GLN A 136 24.82 9.94 -15.02
N GLY A 137 25.66 8.95 -15.33
CA GLY A 137 26.93 8.73 -14.64
C GLY A 137 26.80 8.31 -13.17
N GLN A 138 25.60 7.95 -12.71
CA GLN A 138 25.38 7.56 -11.32
C GLN A 138 25.87 6.13 -11.11
N ILE A 139 26.71 5.94 -10.09
CA ILE A 139 27.08 4.61 -9.60
C ILE A 139 25.81 3.98 -9.03
N SER A 140 25.27 3.00 -9.74
CA SER A 140 24.09 2.26 -9.32
C SER A 140 24.47 0.87 -8.86
N ALA A 141 23.71 0.35 -7.89
CA ALA A 141 23.85 -1.03 -7.44
C ALA A 141 23.72 -2.01 -8.62
N LYS A 142 24.35 -3.19 -8.49
CA LYS A 142 24.26 -4.27 -9.49
C LYS A 142 22.81 -4.66 -9.78
N HIS A 143 21.93 -4.53 -8.79
CA HIS A 143 20.50 -4.81 -8.89
C HIS A 143 19.70 -3.57 -8.50
N PHE A 144 18.56 -3.34 -9.15
CA PHE A 144 17.69 -2.19 -8.88
C PHE A 144 16.68 -2.48 -7.75
N TRP A 145 16.11 -3.68 -7.73
CA TRP A 145 15.16 -4.15 -6.72
C TRP A 145 15.80 -5.18 -5.80
N GLN A 146 15.29 -5.28 -4.57
CA GLN A 146 15.53 -6.44 -3.72
C GLN A 146 15.05 -7.73 -4.41
N ARG A 147 15.63 -8.88 -4.04
CA ARG A 147 15.28 -10.19 -4.65
C ARG A 147 13.80 -10.53 -4.46
N ASP A 148 13.33 -10.46 -3.23
CA ASP A 148 11.95 -10.80 -2.88
C ASP A 148 11.01 -9.59 -2.94
N TYR A 149 9.73 -9.84 -2.74
CA TYR A 149 8.69 -8.83 -2.61
C TYR A 149 7.67 -9.30 -1.56
N TYR A 150 6.92 -8.37 -0.98
CA TYR A 150 5.82 -8.71 -0.08
C TYR A 150 4.53 -8.79 -0.89
N GLU A 151 3.67 -9.75 -0.54
CA GLU A 151 2.34 -9.93 -1.12
C GLU A 151 1.31 -10.20 -0.02
N HIS A 152 0.10 -9.70 -0.20
CA HIS A 152 -1.08 -9.98 0.61
C HIS A 152 -2.26 -10.25 -0.32
N VAL A 153 -2.93 -11.37 -0.11
CA VAL A 153 -4.14 -11.74 -0.85
C VAL A 153 -5.32 -11.03 -0.24
N ILE A 154 -6.00 -10.21 -1.02
CA ILE A 154 -7.17 -9.45 -0.58
C ILE A 154 -8.41 -10.35 -0.73
N ARG A 155 -9.06 -10.64 0.40
CA ARG A 155 -10.07 -11.73 0.46
C ARG A 155 -11.51 -11.27 0.34
N ASN A 156 -11.78 -10.00 0.62
CA ASN A 156 -13.12 -9.42 0.59
C ASN A 156 -13.05 -7.90 0.41
N GLU A 157 -14.21 -7.26 0.33
CA GLU A 157 -14.33 -5.82 0.10
C GLU A 157 -13.82 -4.97 1.27
N GLU A 158 -13.99 -5.41 2.51
CA GLU A 158 -13.49 -4.71 3.68
C GLU A 158 -11.95 -4.65 3.68
N ASP A 159 -11.30 -5.80 3.45
CA ASP A 159 -9.85 -5.93 3.30
C ASP A 159 -9.32 -5.09 2.13
N LEU A 160 -10.06 -5.05 1.01
CA LEU A 160 -9.74 -4.20 -0.13
C LEU A 160 -9.76 -2.72 0.26
N ASN A 161 -10.81 -2.27 0.93
CA ASN A 161 -10.97 -0.86 1.33
C ASN A 161 -9.92 -0.45 2.36
N LEU A 162 -9.65 -1.29 3.36
CA LEU A 162 -8.57 -1.06 4.34
C LEU A 162 -7.19 -1.00 3.68
N THR A 163 -6.94 -1.88 2.71
CA THR A 163 -5.67 -1.88 1.96
C THR A 163 -5.54 -0.61 1.11
N ARG A 164 -6.62 -0.18 0.44
CA ARG A 164 -6.64 1.06 -0.34
C ARG A 164 -6.39 2.29 0.55
N GLU A 165 -7.06 2.36 1.69
CA GLU A 165 -6.86 3.41 2.69
C GLU A 165 -5.41 3.44 3.18
N TYR A 166 -4.83 2.27 3.48
CA TYR A 166 -3.42 2.17 3.86
C TYR A 166 -2.50 2.76 2.77
N ILE A 167 -2.69 2.40 1.50
CA ILE A 167 -1.86 2.88 0.38
C ILE A 167 -1.92 4.40 0.27
N VAL A 168 -3.13 4.98 0.32
CA VAL A 168 -3.34 6.42 0.20
C VAL A 168 -2.71 7.18 1.37
N ASN A 169 -2.81 6.64 2.59
CA ASN A 169 -2.30 7.30 3.80
C ASN A 169 -0.81 7.06 4.07
N ASN A 170 -0.19 6.09 3.42
CA ASN A 170 1.21 5.72 3.67
C ASN A 170 2.22 6.86 3.40
N PRO A 171 2.11 7.69 2.34
CA PRO A 171 2.98 8.85 2.16
C PRO A 171 2.94 9.82 3.33
N LEU A 172 1.74 10.13 3.82
CA LEU A 172 1.56 11.02 4.97
C LEU A 172 2.18 10.41 6.24
N LYS A 173 1.93 9.13 6.48
CA LYS A 173 2.54 8.40 7.60
C LYS A 173 4.07 8.42 7.53
N ALA A 174 4.63 8.24 6.33
CA ALA A 174 6.08 8.28 6.12
C ALA A 174 6.67 9.67 6.41
N LEU A 175 5.97 10.74 6.03
CA LEU A 175 6.36 12.13 6.31
C LEU A 175 6.36 12.40 7.83
N LEU A 176 5.28 12.07 8.52
CA LEU A 176 5.16 12.25 9.97
C LEU A 176 6.27 11.52 10.74
N LEU A 177 6.60 10.29 10.33
CA LEU A 177 7.71 9.53 10.93
C LEU A 177 9.08 10.15 10.65
N GLN A 178 9.26 10.83 9.51
CA GLN A 178 10.50 11.54 9.21
C GLN A 178 10.66 12.77 10.11
N GLU A 179 9.59 13.53 10.31
CA GLU A 179 9.56 14.72 11.17
C GLU A 179 9.84 14.35 12.64
N GLN A 180 9.16 13.31 13.16
CA GLN A 180 9.39 12.80 14.52
C GLN A 180 10.86 12.40 14.75
N ARG A 181 11.46 11.63 13.84
CA ARG A 181 12.89 11.25 13.95
C ARG A 181 13.82 12.44 13.92
N HIS A 182 13.49 13.48 13.14
CA HIS A 182 14.29 14.69 13.06
C HIS A 182 14.20 15.49 14.37
N GLU A 183 13.01 15.59 14.97
CA GLU A 183 12.83 16.21 16.29
C GLU A 183 13.55 15.45 17.41
N GLU A 184 13.45 14.12 17.43
CA GLU A 184 14.14 13.27 18.41
C GLU A 184 15.66 13.43 18.34
N ARG A 185 16.22 13.51 17.12
CA ARG A 185 17.66 13.75 16.90
C ARG A 185 18.10 15.12 17.42
N LYS A 186 17.28 16.16 17.25
CA LYS A 186 17.55 17.50 17.81
C LYS A 186 17.53 17.50 19.33
N ARG A 187 16.67 16.68 19.96
CA ARG A 187 16.55 16.59 21.43
C ARG A 187 17.69 15.81 22.10
N HIS A 188 18.28 14.82 21.42
CA HIS A 188 19.33 13.96 21.98
C HIS A 188 20.75 14.30 21.47
N GLY A 189 20.88 15.24 20.54
CA GLY A 189 22.16 15.67 19.95
C GLY A 189 22.65 17.04 20.44
N GLY A 190 22.11 17.55 21.56
CA GLY A 190 22.50 18.82 22.18
C GLY A 190 23.14 18.63 23.55
#